data_AF-A0A8J4XAD9-F1
#
_entry.id   AF-A0A8J4XAD9-F1
#
_cell.length_a   1.000
_cell.length_b   1.000
_cell.length_c   1.000
_cell.angle_alpha   90.00
_cell.angle_beta   90.00
_cell.angle_gamma   90.00
#
_symmetry.space_group_name_H-M   'P 1'
#
loop_
_entity.id
_entity.type
_entity.pdbx_description
1 polymer ?
#
loop_
_entity_poly.entity_id
_entity_poly.type
_entity_poly.pdbx_seq_one_letter_code
_entity_poly.pdbx_strand_id
1 'polypeptide(L)' 'YCVFGLGSRMYPQFCAFAHAVDNKLAELGAKRVTSIGEGDELNGQQEAFSIWACTVFK' A
#
# COMPACT_ATOMS: atom_id res chain seq x y z
N TYR A 1 7.13 7.91 6.00
CA TYR A 1 7.10 6.58 5.37
C TYR A 1 5.92 6.50 4.42
N CYS A 2 5.99 5.60 3.45
CA CYS A 2 4.90 5.22 2.56
C CYS A 2 4.92 3.69 2.43
N VAL A 3 3.75 3.07 2.28
CA VAL A 3 3.61 1.62 2.10
C VAL A 3 2.83 1.35 0.83
N PHE A 4 3.29 0.38 0.04
CA PHE A 4 2.55 -0.17 -1.09
C PHE A 4 2.34 -1.66 -0.87
N GLY A 5 1.08 -2.07 -0.74
CA GLY A 5 0.67 -3.45 -0.57
C GLY A 5 0.40 -4.13 -1.89
N LEU A 6 1.01 -5.30 -2.09
CA LEU A 6 0.65 -6.21 -3.16
C LEU A 6 -0.32 -7.24 -2.58
N GLY A 7 -1.46 -7.42 -3.23
CA GLY A 7 -2.48 -8.36 -2.79
C GLY A 7 -3.38 -8.80 -3.94
N SER A 8 -4.33 -9.67 -3.61
CA SER A 8 -5.36 -10.10 -4.55
C SER A 8 -6.70 -10.07 -3.85
N ARG A 9 -7.69 -9.43 -4.48
CA ARG A 9 -9.06 -9.35 -3.93
C ARG A 9 -9.80 -10.69 -3.91
N MET A 10 -9.21 -11.74 -4.48
CA MET A 10 -9.70 -13.11 -4.29
C MET A 10 -9.63 -13.58 -2.84
N TYR A 11 -8.74 -13.00 -2.04
CA TYR A 11 -8.59 -13.37 -0.64
C TYR A 11 -9.38 -12.41 0.26
N PRO A 12 -10.02 -12.90 1.36
CA PRO A 12 -10.86 -12.09 2.23
C PRO A 12 -10.15 -10.89 2.86
N GLN A 13 -8.83 -11.02 3.04
CA GLN A 13 -7.98 -10.02 3.64
C GLN A 13 -7.04 -9.42 2.59
N PHE A 14 -7.60 -8.54 1.77
CA PHE A 14 -6.83 -7.79 0.77
C PHE A 14 -5.74 -6.96 1.46
N CYS A 15 -4.49 -7.09 1.00
CA CYS A 15 -3.33 -6.32 1.46
C CYS A 15 -3.08 -6.30 2.98
N ALA A 16 -3.54 -7.31 3.74
CA ALA A 16 -3.48 -7.31 5.21
C ALA A 16 -2.08 -7.07 5.79
N PHE A 17 -1.04 -7.64 5.17
CA PHE A 17 0.33 -7.42 5.62
C PHE A 17 0.76 -5.95 5.46
N ALA A 18 0.38 -5.30 4.35
CA ALA A 18 0.70 -3.91 4.11
C ALA A 18 0.00 -3.00 5.13
N HIS A 19 -1.27 -3.28 5.45
CA HIS A 19 -1.98 -2.58 6.52
C HIS A 19 -1.32 -2.79 7.90
N ALA A 20 -0.87 -4.01 8.19
CA ALA A 20 -0.18 -4.30 9.45
C ALA A 20 1.13 -3.51 9.58
N VAL A 21 1.93 -3.45 8.51
CA VAL A 21 3.18 -2.67 8.49
C VAL A 21 2.90 -1.17 8.61
N ASP A 22 1.93 -0.65 7.88
CA ASP A 22 1.52 0.75 7.92
C ASP A 22 1.06 1.17 9.32
N ASN A 23 0.23 0.34 9.97
CA ASN A 23 -0.17 0.55 11.35
C ASN A 23 1.03 0.48 12.30
N LYS A 24 1.92 -0.50 12.11
CA LYS A 24 3.07 -0.65 13.01
C LYS A 24 4.04 0.52 12.94
N LEU A 25 4.26 1.07 11.75
CA LEU A 25 5.07 2.27 11.56
C LEU A 25 4.40 3.50 12.20
N ALA A 26 3.07 3.62 12.10
CA ALA A 26 2.33 4.68 12.80
C ALA A 26 2.47 4.57 14.33
N GLU A 27 2.31 3.36 14.88
CA GLU A 27 2.46 3.10 16.32
C GLU A 27 3.86 3.45 16.84
N LEU A 28 4.89 3.25 16.02
CA LEU A 28 6.28 3.59 16.35
C LEU A 28 6.60 5.09 16.20
N GLY A 29 5.60 5.93 15.90
CA GLY A 29 5.75 7.38 15.79
C GLY A 29 6.30 7.85 14.45
N ALA A 30 6.36 6.99 13.43
CA ALA A 30 6.77 7.40 12.11
C ALA A 30 5.68 8.28 11.46
N LYS A 31 6.08 9.31 10.71
CA LYS A 31 5.14 10.18 10.01
C LYS A 31 4.84 9.63 8.61
N ARG A 32 3.56 9.45 8.30
CA ARG A 32 3.11 9.03 6.97
C ARG A 32 3.22 10.19 5.98
N VAL A 33 3.81 9.93 4.81
CA VAL A 33 3.98 10.94 3.75
C VAL A 33 2.83 10.85 2.74
N THR A 34 2.40 9.63 2.40
CA THR A 34 1.22 9.38 1.55
C THR A 34 0.36 8.25 2.12
N SER A 35 -0.92 8.20 1.74
CA SER A 35 -1.78 7.05 2.03
C SER A 35 -1.18 5.74 1.50
N ILE A 36 -1.58 4.62 2.11
CA ILE A 36 -1.20 3.28 1.66
C ILE A 36 -1.69 3.08 0.21
N GLY A 37 -0.81 2.60 -0.65
CA GLY A 37 -1.19 2.16 -2.00
C GLY A 37 -1.45 0.67 -2.00
N GLU A 38 -2.39 0.22 -2.82
CA GLU A 38 -2.77 -1.19 -2.90
C GLU A 38 -2.82 -1.61 -4.37
N GLY A 39 -2.09 -2.68 -4.71
CA GLY A 39 -2.07 -3.26 -6.04
C GLY A 39 -2.78 -4.61 -6.04
N ASP A 40 -3.91 -4.68 -6.76
CA ASP A 40 -4.65 -5.93 -6.98
C ASP A 40 -4.06 -6.70 -8.16
N GLU A 41 -3.54 -7.89 -7.90
CA GLU A 41 -2.96 -8.80 -8.90
C GLU A 41 -3.92 -9.07 -10.08
N LEU A 42 -5.23 -9.12 -9.81
CA LEU A 42 -6.23 -9.44 -10.82
C LEU A 42 -6.72 -8.22 -11.59
N ASN A 43 -6.44 -7.01 -11.11
CA ASN A 43 -7.04 -5.80 -11.64
C ASN A 43 -6.08 -4.62 -11.58
N GLY A 44 -5.13 -4.59 -12.53
CA GLY A 44 -4.32 -3.40 -12.79
C GLY A 44 -3.25 -3.09 -11.74
N GLN A 45 -2.61 -4.11 -11.15
CA GLN A 45 -1.53 -3.96 -10.17
C GLN A 45 -0.44 -2.96 -10.59
N GLN A 46 0.03 -3.05 -11.84
CA GLN A 46 1.12 -2.23 -12.35
C GLN A 46 0.73 -0.76 -12.57
N GLU A 47 -0.53 -0.51 -12.94
CA GLU A 47 -1.08 0.83 -13.06
C GLU A 47 -1.24 1.47 -11.68
N ALA A 48 -1.78 0.73 -10.71
CA ALA A 48 -1.88 1.16 -9.32
C ALA A 48 -0.51 1.49 -8.72
N PHE A 49 0.51 0.67 -9.00
CA PHE A 49 1.89 0.95 -8.58
C PHE A 49 2.43 2.23 -9.23
N SER A 50 2.23 2.42 -10.53
CA SER A 50 2.72 3.60 -11.25
C SER A 50 2.11 4.90 -10.71
N ILE A 51 0.80 4.91 -10.44
CA ILE A 51 0.09 6.06 -9.85
C ILE A 51 0.61 6.35 -8.44
N TRP A 52 0.77 5.31 -7.62
CA TRP A 52 1.28 5.45 -6.26
C TRP A 52 2.72 5.97 -6.26
N ALA A 53 3.60 5.41 -7.10
CA ALA A 53 4.99 5.85 -7.22
C ALA A 53 5.07 7.34 -7.62
N CYS A 54 4.32 7.77 -8.64
CA CYS A 54 4.24 9.18 -9.03
C CYS A 54 3.75 10.11 -7.91
N THR A 55 2.95 9.60 -6.99
CA THR A 55 2.42 10.36 -5.85
C THR A 55 3.44 10.45 -4.71
N VAL A 56 4.20 9.38 -4.47
CA VAL A 56 5.23 9.33 -3.41
C VAL A 56 6.49 10.12 -3.78
N PHE A 57 6.84 10.16 -5.06
CA PHE A 57 8.03 10.87 -5.56
C PHE A 57 7.80 12.36 -5.85
N LYS A 58 6.59 12.90 -5.63
CA LYS A 58 6.30 14.33 -5.70
C LYS A 58 6.65 15.05 -4.41
#